data_AF-A0A963SI02-F1
#
_entry.id   AF-A0A963SI02-F1
#
_cell.length_a   1.000
_cell.length_b   1.000
_cell.length_c   1.000
_cell.angle_alpha   90.00
_cell.angle_beta   90.00
_cell.angle_gamma   90.00
#
_symmetry.space_group_name_H-M   'P 1'
#
loop_
_entity.id
_entity.type
_entity.pdbx_description
1 polymer ?
#
loop_
_entity_poly.entity_id
_entity_poly.type
_entity_poly.pdbx_seq_one_letter_code
_entity_poly.pdbx_strand_id
1 'polypeptide(L)'
;MAELVIRRGLEEPDTSGDFVPHKPARPEKSMPGKRFELVSDYEPAGDQPTAIAELVEGMRDEEKTQTLLGVTGSGKTFTMAKVIEELQRPALILAPNKILAAQLYGEFKSFFPENAVEYFV
;
A
#
# COMPACT_ATOMS: atom_id res chain seq x y z
N MET A 1 10.92 16.95 -25.24
CA MET A 1 9.51 17.07 -24.81
C MET A 1 8.77 15.88 -25.39
N ALA A 2 8.08 15.08 -24.58
CA ALA A 2 7.33 13.93 -25.07
C ALA A 2 6.00 14.42 -25.67
N GLU A 3 5.81 14.23 -26.97
CA GLU A 3 4.59 14.62 -27.67
C GLU A 3 3.54 13.52 -27.54
N LEU A 4 2.30 13.90 -27.22
CA LEU A 4 1.19 12.96 -27.11
C LEU A 4 0.67 12.67 -28.53
N VAL A 5 0.97 11.49 -29.08
CA VAL A 5 0.55 11.09 -30.44
C VAL A 5 -0.66 10.16 -30.38
N ILE A 6 -1.75 10.53 -31.05
CA ILE A 6 -2.93 9.68 -31.22
C ILE A 6 -2.74 8.82 -32.48
N ARG A 7 -2.42 7.53 -32.32
CA ARG A 7 -2.34 6.58 -33.43
C ARG A 7 -3.75 6.20 -33.90
N ARG A 8 -4.05 6.41 -35.18
CA ARG A 8 -5.33 6.09 -35.82
C ARG A 8 -5.31 4.80 -36.67
N GLY A 9 -4.20 4.06 -36.65
CA GLY A 9 -4.01 2.82 -37.40
C GLY A 9 -3.32 1.74 -36.55
N LEU A 10 -3.52 0.47 -36.95
CA LEU A 10 -2.92 -0.73 -36.34
C LEU A 10 -1.53 -1.03 -36.92
N GLU A 11 -0.70 -0.01 -37.16
CA GLU A 11 0.70 -0.27 -37.50
C GLU A 11 1.37 -0.86 -36.27
N GLU A 12 1.69 -2.16 -36.33
CA GLU A 12 2.37 -2.85 -35.25
C GLU A 12 3.69 -2.13 -34.97
N PRO A 13 3.93 -1.71 -33.71
CA PRO A 13 5.23 -1.16 -33.36
C PRO A 13 6.29 -2.24 -33.63
N ASP A 14 7.42 -1.83 -34.20
CA ASP A 14 8.57 -2.71 -34.37
C ASP A 14 9.02 -3.21 -32.98
N THR A 15 8.79 -4.50 -32.72
CA THR A 15 9.12 -5.21 -31.48
C THR A 15 10.41 -6.02 -31.62
N SER A 16 11.15 -5.84 -32.72
CA SER A 16 12.41 -6.57 -32.97
C SER A 16 13.56 -6.17 -32.05
N GLY A 17 13.41 -5.06 -31.30
CA GLY A 17 14.35 -4.66 -30.27
C GLY A 17 14.09 -5.35 -28.94
N ASP A 18 15.15 -5.69 -28.21
CA ASP A 18 15.05 -6.13 -26.82
C ASP A 18 14.44 -5.00 -25.98
N PHE A 19 13.23 -5.24 -25.43
CA PHE A 19 12.62 -4.31 -24.50
C PHE A 19 13.42 -4.30 -23.19
N VAL A 20 14.23 -3.26 -23.02
CA VAL A 20 14.90 -2.97 -21.74
C VAL A 20 14.11 -1.87 -21.04
N PRO A 21 13.39 -2.16 -19.94
CA PRO A 21 12.74 -1.12 -19.16
C PRO A 21 13.79 -0.12 -18.69
N HIS A 22 13.59 1.16 -19.02
CA HIS A 22 14.42 2.23 -18.46
C HIS A 22 14.26 2.22 -16.93
N LYS A 23 15.33 1.88 -16.21
CA LYS A 23 15.42 1.99 -14.76
C LYS A 23 16.09 3.32 -14.43
N PRO A 24 15.34 4.40 -14.16
CA PRO A 24 15.95 5.64 -13.71
C PRO A 24 16.72 5.40 -12.41
N ALA A 25 17.83 6.11 -12.21
CA ALA A 25 18.52 6.12 -10.94
C ALA A 25 17.54 6.59 -9.85
N ARG A 26 17.42 5.81 -8.77
CA ARG A 26 16.58 6.21 -7.64
C ARG A 26 17.18 7.49 -7.04
N PRO A 27 16.41 8.59 -6.94
CA PRO A 27 16.92 9.81 -6.32
C PRO A 27 17.30 9.54 -4.86
N GLU A 28 18.26 10.30 -4.34
CA GLU A 28 18.58 10.27 -2.92
C GLU A 28 17.34 10.64 -2.09
N LYS A 29 17.15 9.95 -0.95
CA LYS A 29 16.01 10.24 -0.07
C LYS A 29 16.15 11.68 0.44
N SER A 30 15.22 12.54 0.06
CA SER A 30 15.27 13.97 0.38
C SER A 30 15.01 14.30 1.85
N MET A 31 14.32 13.42 2.60
CA MET A 31 14.03 13.61 4.02
C MET A 31 14.02 12.27 4.78
N PRO A 32 14.37 12.25 6.09
CA PRO A 32 14.07 11.11 6.93
C PRO A 32 12.54 10.90 6.98
N GLY A 33 12.10 9.64 6.91
CA GLY A 33 10.67 9.33 7.00
C GLY A 33 10.12 9.66 8.40
N LYS A 34 8.89 10.19 8.47
CA LYS A 34 8.14 10.31 9.74
C LYS A 34 7.69 8.92 10.18
N ARG A 35 7.76 8.62 11.48
CA ARG A 35 7.21 7.38 12.03
C ARG A 35 5.71 7.34 11.79
N PHE A 36 5.18 6.17 11.48
CA PHE A 36 3.73 5.96 11.42
C PHE A 36 3.19 5.99 12.85
N GLU A 37 2.18 6.82 13.08
CA GLU A 37 1.52 6.98 14.38
C GLU A 37 0.02 6.81 14.17
N LEU A 38 -0.53 5.71 14.68
CA LEU A 38 -1.95 5.41 14.56
C LEU A 38 -2.72 6.17 15.64
N VAL A 39 -3.71 6.95 15.22
CA VAL A 39 -4.65 7.66 16.08
C VAL A 39 -6.00 6.97 15.98
N SER A 40 -6.49 6.44 17.09
CA SER A 40 -7.80 5.80 17.17
C SER A 40 -8.30 5.72 18.61
N ASP A 41 -9.61 5.81 18.80
CA ASP A 41 -10.28 5.52 20.08
C ASP A 41 -10.48 4.01 20.31
N TYR A 42 -10.14 3.17 19.33
CA TYR A 42 -10.29 1.72 19.40
C TYR A 42 -8.99 1.04 19.83
N GLU A 43 -9.11 0.03 20.67
CA GLU A 43 -8.04 -0.92 20.96
C GLU A 43 -8.29 -2.24 20.20
N PRO A 44 -7.24 -2.95 19.78
CA PRO A 44 -7.38 -4.27 19.17
C PRO A 44 -8.17 -5.22 20.08
N ALA A 45 -9.20 -5.85 19.53
CA ALA A 45 -10.11 -6.73 20.29
C ALA A 45 -10.42 -8.02 19.53
N GLY A 46 -10.93 -9.02 20.26
CA GLY A 46 -11.21 -10.35 19.70
C GLY A 46 -9.91 -11.01 19.19
N ASP A 47 -9.93 -11.51 17.95
CA ASP A 47 -8.77 -12.17 17.34
C ASP A 47 -7.75 -11.20 16.72
N GLN A 48 -8.03 -9.89 16.73
CA GLN A 48 -7.14 -8.89 16.13
C GLN A 48 -5.74 -8.86 16.75
N PRO A 49 -5.54 -8.90 18.10
CA PRO A 49 -4.20 -8.88 18.69
C PRO A 49 -3.32 -10.02 18.19
N THR A 50 -3.87 -11.23 18.12
CA THR A 50 -3.16 -12.42 17.62
C THR A 50 -2.82 -12.28 16.14
N ALA A 51 -3.80 -11.88 15.31
CA ALA A 51 -3.59 -11.69 13.88
C ALA A 51 -2.52 -10.62 13.58
N ILE A 52 -2.49 -9.52 14.34
CA ILE A 52 -1.45 -8.48 14.21
C ILE A 52 -0.09 -9.06 14.56
N ALA A 53 0.03 -9.80 15.66
CA ALA A 53 1.29 -10.38 16.11
C ALA A 53 1.86 -11.35 15.07
N GLU A 54 1.05 -12.28 14.58
CA GLU A 54 1.45 -13.27 13.57
C GLU A 54 1.90 -12.60 12.25
N LEU A 55 1.14 -11.61 11.76
CA LEU A 55 1.51 -10.89 10.53
C LEU A 55 2.82 -10.10 10.67
N VAL A 56 3.04 -9.50 11.84
CA VAL A 56 4.28 -8.76 12.15
C VAL A 56 5.47 -9.70 12.26
N GLU A 57 5.30 -10.85 12.92
CA GLU A 57 6.33 -11.89 13.06
C GLU A 57 6.72 -12.44 11.69
N GLY A 58 5.76 -12.90 10.87
CA GLY A 58 6.05 -13.40 9.52
C GLY A 58 6.78 -12.37 8.66
N MET A 59 6.45 -11.07 8.79
CA MET A 59 7.16 -10.00 8.07
C MET A 59 8.60 -9.80 8.55
N ARG A 60 8.88 -10.01 9.84
CA ARG A 60 10.23 -9.95 10.42
C ARG A 60 11.07 -11.17 10.04
N ASP A 61 10.42 -12.31 9.85
CA ASP A 61 11.02 -13.56 9.37
C ASP A 61 11.17 -13.61 7.84
N GLU A 62 11.00 -12.46 7.18
CA GLU A 62 11.14 -12.28 5.72
C GLU A 62 10.14 -13.11 4.89
N GLU A 63 9.00 -13.51 5.47
CA GLU A 63 7.93 -14.15 4.72
C GLU A 63 7.33 -13.17 3.70
N LYS A 64 7.48 -13.49 2.42
CA LYS A 64 7.10 -12.62 1.31
C LYS A 64 5.59 -12.54 1.08
N THR A 65 4.84 -13.55 1.49
CA THR A 65 3.42 -13.68 1.16
C THR A 65 2.67 -14.29 2.33
N GLN A 66 1.69 -13.54 2.83
CA GLN A 66 0.86 -13.91 3.97
C GLN A 66 -0.60 -13.57 3.66
N THR A 67 -1.54 -14.31 4.25
CA THR A 67 -2.99 -14.13 4.01
C THR A 67 -3.72 -13.92 5.33
N LEU A 68 -4.37 -12.76 5.47
CA LEU A 68 -5.27 -12.49 6.60
C LEU A 68 -6.69 -12.99 6.27
N LEU A 69 -7.07 -14.15 6.83
CA LEU A 69 -8.41 -14.72 6.67
C LEU A 69 -9.39 -14.10 7.69
N GLY A 70 -9.94 -12.93 7.36
CA GLY A 70 -10.90 -12.22 8.22
C GLY A 70 -12.32 -12.18 7.65
N VAL A 71 -13.33 -12.49 8.48
CA VAL A 71 -14.76 -12.32 8.15
C VAL A 71 -15.12 -10.85 7.92
N THR A 72 -16.25 -10.56 7.27
CA THR A 72 -16.75 -9.18 7.12
C THR A 72 -17.09 -8.58 8.48
N GLY A 73 -16.73 -7.31 8.70
CA GLY A 73 -16.97 -6.61 9.97
C GLY A 73 -15.92 -6.84 11.07
N SER A 74 -14.95 -7.73 10.86
CA SER A 74 -13.87 -8.01 11.84
C SER A 74 -12.81 -6.90 12.01
N GLY A 75 -12.93 -5.77 11.31
CA GLY A 75 -11.96 -4.68 11.41
C GLY A 75 -10.63 -4.95 10.69
N LYS A 76 -10.66 -5.58 9.51
CA LYS A 76 -9.45 -5.85 8.70
C LYS A 76 -8.61 -4.60 8.41
N THR A 77 -9.24 -3.46 8.10
CA THR A 77 -8.48 -2.22 7.85
C THR A 77 -7.70 -1.79 9.10
N PHE A 78 -8.34 -1.80 10.26
CA PHE A 78 -7.70 -1.45 11.54
C PHE A 78 -6.56 -2.41 11.88
N THR A 79 -6.78 -3.72 11.68
CA THR A 79 -5.74 -4.76 11.84
C THR A 79 -4.52 -4.43 10.98
N MET A 80 -4.72 -4.14 9.68
CA MET A 80 -3.62 -3.79 8.77
C MET A 80 -2.97 -2.44 9.12
N ALA A 81 -3.72 -1.47 9.64
CA ALA A 81 -3.18 -0.21 10.11
C ALA A 81 -2.22 -0.41 11.30
N LYS A 82 -2.59 -1.24 12.28
CA LYS A 82 -1.69 -1.63 13.37
C LYS A 82 -0.45 -2.36 12.87
N VAL A 83 -0.57 -3.25 11.88
CA VAL A 83 0.60 -3.91 11.27
C VAL A 83 1.55 -2.90 10.61
N ILE A 84 1.02 -1.89 9.90
CA ILE A 84 1.83 -0.83 9.28
C ILE A 84 2.53 0.02 10.36
N GLU A 85 1.83 0.37 11.43
CA GLU A 85 2.39 1.07 12.58
C GLU A 85 3.53 0.26 13.24
N GLU A 86 3.33 -1.02 13.52
CA GLU A 86 4.36 -1.84 14.18
C GLU A 86 5.61 -2.05 13.32
N LEU A 87 5.44 -2.20 12.00
CA LEU A 87 6.55 -2.47 11.08
C LEU A 87 7.30 -1.20 10.66
N GLN A 88 6.68 -0.02 10.74
CA GLN A 88 7.27 1.25 10.32
C GLN A 88 7.78 1.24 8.86
N ARG A 89 7.05 0.57 7.97
CA ARG A 89 7.40 0.42 6.55
C ARG A 89 6.37 1.12 5.67
N PRO A 90 6.79 1.86 4.62
CA PRO A 90 5.87 2.37 3.61
C PRO A 90 5.05 1.24 3.00
N ALA A 91 3.74 1.41 2.91
CA ALA A 91 2.81 0.42 2.41
C ALA A 91 2.10 0.91 1.13
N LEU A 92 1.83 -0.02 0.22
CA LEU A 92 0.99 0.20 -0.95
C LEU A 92 -0.25 -0.69 -0.81
N ILE A 93 -1.43 -0.08 -0.83
CA ILE A 93 -2.71 -0.78 -0.69
C ILE A 93 -3.39 -0.77 -2.04
N LEU A 94 -3.59 -1.96 -2.60
CA LEU A 94 -4.25 -2.16 -3.89
C LEU A 94 -5.71 -2.51 -3.67
N ALA A 95 -6.61 -1.75 -4.29
CA ALA A 95 -8.04 -2.00 -4.26
C ALA A 95 -8.55 -2.32 -5.68
N PRO A 96 -9.54 -3.21 -5.82
CA PRO A 96 -10.00 -3.67 -7.14
C PRO A 96 -10.85 -2.64 -7.89
N ASN A 97 -11.28 -1.57 -7.22
CA ASN A 97 -12.08 -0.51 -7.83
C ASN A 97 -11.92 0.83 -7.07
N LYS A 98 -12.34 1.92 -7.72
CA LYS A 98 -12.20 3.30 -7.21
C LYS A 98 -13.00 3.57 -5.94
N ILE A 99 -14.15 2.91 -5.75
CA ILE A 99 -15.02 3.14 -4.59
C ILE A 99 -14.37 2.58 -3.32
N LEU A 100 -13.91 1.33 -3.37
CA LEU A 100 -13.17 0.72 -2.26
C LEU A 100 -11.84 1.43 -2.02
N ALA A 101 -11.16 1.87 -3.08
CA ALA A 101 -9.94 2.65 -2.94
C ALA A 101 -10.18 3.97 -2.17
N ALA A 102 -11.25 4.70 -2.51
CA ALA A 102 -11.63 5.92 -1.81
C ALA A 102 -12.05 5.66 -0.34
N GLN A 103 -12.78 4.58 -0.07
CA GLN A 103 -13.14 4.18 1.29
C GLN A 103 -11.89 3.89 2.14
N LEU A 104 -10.98 3.06 1.63
CA LEU A 104 -9.73 2.74 2.31
C LEU A 104 -8.89 3.99 2.53
N TYR A 105 -8.79 4.87 1.53
CA TYR A 105 -8.10 6.15 1.69
C TYR A 105 -8.68 6.97 2.85
N GLY A 106 -10.00 7.09 2.94
CA GLY A 106 -10.67 7.78 4.05
C GLY A 106 -10.33 7.16 5.41
N GLU A 107 -10.48 5.83 5.54
CA GLU A 107 -10.16 5.09 6.76
C GLU A 107 -8.69 5.28 7.18
N PHE A 108 -7.74 5.10 6.26
CA PHE A 108 -6.31 5.28 6.53
C PHE A 108 -5.94 6.74 6.83
N LYS A 109 -6.58 7.72 6.20
CA LYS A 109 -6.35 9.14 6.51
C LYS A 109 -6.82 9.48 7.92
N SER A 110 -7.91 8.87 8.38
CA SER A 110 -8.38 8.98 9.77
C SER A 110 -7.45 8.27 10.76
N PHE A 111 -6.91 7.09 10.42
CA PHE A 111 -5.97 6.38 11.30
C PHE A 111 -4.59 7.04 11.37
N PHE A 112 -4.11 7.66 10.30
CA PHE A 112 -2.78 8.29 10.24
C PHE A 112 -2.87 9.77 9.84
N PRO A 113 -3.53 10.62 10.65
CA PRO A 113 -3.74 12.03 10.30
C PRO A 113 -2.41 12.80 10.16
N GLU A 114 -1.40 12.33 10.88
CA GLU A 114 -0.07 12.92 10.96
C GLU A 114 0.92 12.37 9.93
N ASN A 115 0.53 11.39 9.10
CA ASN A 115 1.38 10.80 8.06
C ASN A 115 0.87 11.11 6.64
N ALA A 116 1.76 10.90 5.67
CA ALA A 116 1.44 10.99 4.25
C ALA A 116 0.62 9.76 3.83
N VAL A 117 -0.70 9.94 3.80
CA VAL A 117 -1.66 9.00 3.20
C VAL A 117 -2.09 9.62 1.88
N GLU A 118 -1.78 8.95 0.78
CA GLU A 118 -1.95 9.45 -0.58
C GLU A 118 -2.90 8.55 -1.38
N TYR A 119 -3.51 9.12 -2.42
CA TYR A 119 -4.46 8.43 -3.30
C TYR A 119 -3.99 8.50 -4.76
N PHE A 120 -3.89 7.35 -5.43
CA PHE A 120 -3.41 7.25 -6.81
C PHE A 120 -4.31 6.34 -7.65
N VAL A 121 -4.78 6.83 -8.81
CA VAL A 121 -5.74 6.18 -9.73
C VAL A 121 -5.32 6.35 -11.18
#